data_AF-A0A2V7RLR7-F1
#
_entry.id   AF-A0A2V7RLR7-F1
#
_cell.length_a   1.000
_cell.length_b   1.000
_cell.length_c   1.000
_cell.angle_alpha   90.00
_cell.angle_beta   90.00
_cell.angle_gamma   90.00
#
_symmetry.space_group_name_H-M   'P 1'
#
loop_
_entity.id
_entity.type
_entity.pdbx_description
1 polymer ?
#
loop_
_entity_poly.entity_id
_entity_poly.type
_entity_poly.pdbx_seq_one_letter_code
_entity_poly.pdbx_strand_id
1 'polypeptide(L)' 'MQADALLFDLDGVLVDSAECVRRVCTDWAISRGLDPASVLRVSEGRRVQDTIRAVAPHLDVDAEAEMLVALEARST' A
#
# COMPACT_ATOMS: atom_id res chain seq x y z
N MET A 1 14.16 -16.94 -32.96
CA MET A 1 13.98 -15.68 -32.21
C MET A 1 12.66 -15.76 -31.47
N GLN A 2 12.59 -15.14 -30.28
CA GLN A 2 11.42 -14.85 -29.44
C GLN A 2 10.88 -16.03 -28.61
N ALA A 3 10.57 -15.88 -27.32
CA ALA A 3 10.25 -14.67 -26.55
C ALA A 3 11.12 -14.52 -25.28
N ASP A 4 11.57 -13.28 -25.00
CA ASP A 4 12.19 -12.86 -23.74
C ASP A 4 11.12 -12.30 -22.80
N ALA A 5 11.18 -12.72 -21.54
CA ALA A 5 10.31 -12.37 -20.42
C ALA A 5 8.92 -13.03 -20.41
N LEU A 6 8.82 -14.06 -19.56
CA LEU A 6 7.56 -14.59 -19.05
C LEU A 6 7.15 -13.72 -17.84
N LEU A 7 6.36 -12.68 -18.08
CA LEU A 7 5.71 -11.93 -16.99
C LEU A 7 4.51 -12.77 -16.53
N PHE A 8 4.68 -13.54 -15.46
CA PHE A 8 3.54 -13.98 -14.68
C PHE A 8 3.00 -12.78 -13.92
N ASP A 9 2.06 -12.07 -14.52
CA ASP A 9 0.99 -11.47 -13.73
C ASP A 9 -0.04 -12.59 -13.54
N LEU A 10 -0.05 -13.16 -12.35
CA LEU A 10 -0.97 -14.24 -11.97
C LEU A 10 -1.80 -13.80 -10.79
N ASP A 11 -2.26 -12.54 -10.79
CA ASP A 11 -3.39 -12.13 -9.96
C ASP A 11 -4.65 -12.10 -10.80
N GLY A 12 -5.11 -13.29 -11.21
CA GLY A 12 -6.49 -13.52 -11.65
C GLY A 12 -7.52 -13.38 -10.51
N VAL A 13 -7.21 -12.60 -9.46
CA VAL A 13 -8.01 -12.36 -8.25
C VAL A 13 -7.99 -10.86 -7.91
N LEU A 14 -8.27 -10.01 -8.90
CA LEU A 14 -8.21 -8.54 -8.83
C LEU A 14 -9.24 -7.85 -7.91
N VAL A 15 -9.90 -8.58 -7.01
CA VAL A 15 -10.93 -7.99 -6.14
C VAL A 15 -10.50 -7.95 -4.66
N ASP A 16 -9.64 -8.87 -4.19
CA ASP A 16 -9.27 -8.92 -2.76
C ASP A 16 -8.04 -8.08 -2.40
N SER A 17 -7.06 -7.90 -3.28
CA SER A 17 -5.82 -7.17 -2.95
C SER A 17 -6.05 -5.67 -2.80
N ALA A 18 -6.87 -5.05 -3.65
CA ALA A 18 -7.20 -3.64 -3.55
C ALA A 18 -8.03 -3.32 -2.28
N GLU A 19 -8.93 -4.22 -1.88
CA GLU A 19 -9.71 -4.05 -0.65
C GLU A 19 -8.86 -4.28 0.61
N CYS A 20 -7.97 -5.27 0.58
CA CYS A 20 -6.98 -5.49 1.65
C CYS A 20 -6.05 -4.29 1.84
N VAL A 21 -5.47 -3.77 0.75
CA VAL A 21 -4.61 -2.56 0.78
C VAL A 21 -5.39 -1.35 1.27
N ARG A 22 -6.63 -1.14 0.79
CA ARG A 22 -7.47 -0.03 1.28
C ARG A 22 -7.75 -0.14 2.78
N ARG A 23 -7.99 -1.35 3.28
CA ARG A 23 -8.23 -1.59 4.71
C ARG A 23 -6.98 -1.32 5.54
N VAL A 24 -5.83 -1.87 5.15
CA VAL A 24 -4.53 -1.65 5.82
C VAL A 24 -4.17 -0.16 5.85
N CYS A 25 -4.32 0.54 4.72
CA CYS A 25 -4.10 2.00 4.66
C CYS A 25 -5.08 2.79 5.52
N THR A 26 -6.35 2.36 5.59
CA THR A 26 -7.36 3.01 6.43
C THR A 26 -7.07 2.82 7.91
N ASP A 27 -6.75 1.59 8.33
CA ASP A 27 -6.40 1.28 9.71
C ASP A 27 -5.14 2.03 10.14
N TRP A 28 -4.13 2.10 9.27
CA TRP A 28 -2.94 2.90 9.50
C TRP A 28 -3.27 4.39 9.63
N ALA A 29 -4.07 4.96 8.72
CA ALA A 29 -4.47 6.37 8.77
C ALA A 29 -5.19 6.69 10.09
N ILE A 30 -6.15 5.85 10.50
CA ILE A 30 -6.87 6.00 11.77
C ILE A 30 -5.90 5.94 12.95
N SER A 31 -4.96 4.99 12.96
CA SER A 31 -3.96 4.84 14.03
C SER A 31 -3.04 6.05 14.19
N ARG A 32 -2.82 6.80 13.10
CA ARG A 32 -1.99 8.02 13.07
C ARG A 32 -2.81 9.31 13.17
N GLY A 33 -4.13 9.23 13.31
CA GLY A 33 -5.02 10.38 13.36
C GLY A 33 -5.13 11.14 12.03
N LEU A 34 -4.85 10.48 10.92
CA LEU A 34 -4.95 11.02 9.56
C LEU A 34 -6.32 10.70 8.96
N ASP A 35 -6.76 11.51 7.99
CA ASP A 35 -7.98 11.24 7.23
C ASP A 35 -7.75 10.09 6.24
N PRO A 36 -8.45 8.94 6.40
CA PRO A 36 -8.29 7.79 5.49
C PRO A 36 -8.61 8.13 4.04
N ALA A 37 -9.59 9.00 3.79
CA ALA A 37 -9.97 9.36 2.42
C ALA A 37 -8.84 10.12 1.71
N SER A 38 -8.13 10.99 2.44
CA SER A 38 -6.94 11.68 1.94
C SER A 38 -5.77 10.73 1.71
N VAL A 39 -5.52 9.81 2.64
CA VAL A 39 -4.46 8.79 2.51
C VAL A 39 -4.70 7.89 1.30
N LEU A 40 -5.91 7.36 1.13
CA LEU A 40 -6.27 6.49 0.02
C LEU A 40 -6.12 7.21 -1.33
N ARG A 41 -6.59 8.45 -1.44
CA ARG A 41 -6.47 9.27 -2.66
C ARG A 41 -5.00 9.51 -3.06
N VAL A 42 -4.12 9.65 -2.08
CA VAL A 42 -2.68 9.84 -2.31
C VAL A 42 -1.99 8.49 -2.58
N SER A 43 -2.53 7.39 -2.05
CA SER A 43 -2.01 6.03 -2.26
C SER A 43 -2.32 5.46 -3.64
N GLU A 44 -3.39 5.94 -4.29
CA GLU A 44 -3.76 5.51 -5.64
C GLU A 44 -2.61 5.73 -6.64
N GLY A 45 -2.04 4.63 -7.13
CA GLY A 45 -0.97 4.65 -8.15
C GLY A 45 0.40 5.15 -7.64
N ARG A 46 0.61 5.27 -6.33
CA ARG A 46 1.88 5.68 -5.74
C ARG A 46 2.46 4.59 -4.84
N ARG A 47 3.77 4.65 -4.61
CA ARG A 47 4.42 3.80 -3.61
C ARG A 47 3.98 4.24 -2.21
N VAL A 48 3.83 3.27 -1.31
CA VAL A 48 3.42 3.54 0.09
C VAL A 48 4.34 4.56 0.78
N GLN A 49 5.64 4.53 0.49
CA GLN A 49 6.63 5.49 1.00
C GLN A 49 6.34 6.93 0.54
N ASP A 50 5.95 7.12 -0.73
CA ASP A 50 5.60 8.43 -1.27
C ASP A 50 4.29 8.94 -0.67
N THR A 51 3.35 8.04 -0.41
CA THR A 51 2.12 8.36 0.31
C THR A 51 2.40 8.80 1.73
N ILE A 52 3.18 8.04 2.50
CA ILE A 52 3.58 8.39 3.88
C ILE A 52 4.29 9.74 3.89
N ARG A 53 5.25 9.97 2.98
CA ARG A 53 5.95 11.26 2.88
C ARG A 53 5.01 12.43 2.57
N ALA A 54 3.94 12.19 1.80
CA ALA A 54 2.98 13.22 1.43
C ALA A 54 1.96 13.53 2.53
N VAL A 55 1.49 12.52 3.27
CA VAL A 55 0.41 12.66 4.28
C VAL A 55 0.93 12.78 5.70
N ALA A 56 2.13 12.27 5.97
CA ALA A 56 2.77 12.24 7.28
C ALA A 56 4.30 12.43 7.17
N PRO A 57 4.77 13.57 6.64
CA PRO A 57 6.21 13.86 6.47
C PRO A 57 6.99 13.90 7.79
N HIS A 58 6.30 13.94 8.92
CA HIS A 58 6.86 13.94 10.26
C HIS A 58 7.13 12.53 10.82
N LEU A 59 6.66 11.48 10.13
CA LEU A 59 6.91 10.08 10.50
C LEU A 59 8.15 9.54 9.77
N ASP A 60 8.73 8.48 10.32
CA ASP A 60 9.80 7.73 9.67
C ASP A 60 9.21 6.89 8.53
N VAL A 61 9.41 7.38 7.29
CA VAL A 61 8.83 6.78 6.08
C VAL A 61 9.24 5.32 5.91
N ASP A 62 10.48 4.98 6.21
CA ASP A 62 11.00 3.62 6.00
C ASP A 62 10.41 2.67 7.05
N ALA A 63 10.38 3.08 8.32
CA ALA A 63 9.78 2.29 9.39
C ALA A 63 8.26 2.06 9.21
N GLU A 64 7.52 3.09 8.79
CA GLU A 64 6.08 2.97 8.53
C GLU A 64 5.80 2.10 7.29
N ALA A 65 6.63 2.20 6.24
CA ALA A 65 6.51 1.36 5.06
C ALA A 65 6.78 -0.12 5.37
N GLU A 66 7.81 -0.41 6.17
CA GLU A 66 8.09 -1.77 6.63
C GLU A 66 6.94 -2.33 7.48
N MET A 67 6.35 -1.51 8.35
CA MET A 67 5.17 -1.91 9.13
C MET A 67 3.99 -2.30 8.23
N LEU A 68 3.69 -1.48 7.22
CA LEU A 68 2.59 -1.73 6.28
C LEU A 68 2.81 -3.02 5.47
N VAL A 69 4.02 -3.22 4.95
CA VAL A 69 4.41 -4.46 4.25
C VAL A 69 4.27 -5.69 5.17
N ALA A 70 4.68 -5.56 6.44
CA ALA A 70 4.52 -6.63 7.42
C ALA A 70 3.05 -6.88 7.84
N LEU A 71 2.16 -5.91 7.64
CA LEU A 71 0.71 -6.05 7.89
C LEU A 71 0.01 -6.75 6.72
N GLU A 72 0.41 -6.42 5.48
CA GLU A 72 -0.03 -7.10 4.26
C GLU A 72 0.38 -8.59 4.27
N ALA A 73 1.63 -8.89 4.64
CA ALA A 73 2.15 -10.26 4.71
C ALA A 73 1.44 -11.15 5.76
N ARG A 74 0.78 -10.56 6.78
CA ARG A 74 -0.02 -11.28 7.77
C ARG A 74 -1.48 -11.49 7.36
N SER A 75 -1.89 -10.87 6.26
CA SER A 75 -3.26 -10.91 5.74
C SER A 75 -3.40 -11.86 4.54
N THR A 76 -2.36 -12.67 4.26
CA THR A 76 -2.31 -13.76 3.26
C THR A 76 -2.15 -15.10 3.98
#